data_AF-A0A660T9H0-F1
#
_entry.id   AF-A0A660T9H0-F1
#
_cell.length_a   1.000
_cell.length_b   1.000
_cell.length_c   1.000
_cell.angle_alpha   90.00
_cell.angle_beta   90.00
_cell.angle_gamma   90.00
#
_symmetry.space_group_name_H-M   'P 1'
#
loop_
_entity.id
_entity.type
_entity.pdbx_description
1 polymer ?
#
loop_
_entity_poly.entity_id
_entity_poly.type
_entity_poly.pdbx_seq_one_letter_code
_entity_poly.pdbx_strand_id
1 'polypeptide(L)'
;MEITTNPRGKFSIQIKYVLTVSISDYYYMVLREEWGFPSFSSECPICGGSNCCVRIGYYYRYVLSLEEEILLLIPIARYLCKRKNKPKIEDKTFSLLPDCLIPYMQPTIDTLMQVIGNKLIKKKTNEEIVSLFYYQIYEVKLNISSSTLRNYYELFEQTAQKIKTFLREREKDDYPEQVLHSLIDVYWYLSEFQDPQYGKGPGSCSLWYHESLGGYRNNAYFLFGTPSQFRY
;
A
#
# COMPACT_ATOMS: atom_id res chain seq x y z
N MET A 1 15.33 2.33 29.54
CA MET A 1 14.36 1.74 28.59
C MET A 1 15.01 1.78 27.22
N GLU A 2 15.64 0.68 26.82
CA GLU A 2 16.35 0.59 25.55
C GLU A 2 15.34 0.47 24.40
N ILE A 3 15.33 1.48 23.54
CA ILE A 3 14.66 1.43 22.26
C ILE A 3 15.50 0.50 21.38
N THR A 4 15.13 -0.77 21.31
CA THR A 4 15.73 -1.71 20.37
C THR A 4 15.34 -1.30 18.95
N THR A 5 16.19 -0.50 18.32
CA THR A 5 16.18 -0.29 16.87
C THR A 5 16.53 -1.62 16.21
N ASN A 6 15.52 -2.32 15.69
CA ASN A 6 15.72 -3.57 14.97
C ASN A 6 16.57 -3.30 13.72
N PRO A 7 17.83 -3.79 13.65
CA PRO A 7 18.70 -3.54 12.52
C PRO A 7 18.35 -4.54 11.41
N ARG A 8 17.81 -4.03 10.29
CA ARG A 8 17.65 -4.76 9.01
C ARG A 8 16.86 -6.08 9.12
N GLY A 9 15.59 -5.99 9.51
CA GLY A 9 14.67 -7.13 9.51
C GLY A 9 14.23 -7.56 8.11
N LYS A 10 14.30 -8.86 7.83
CA LYS A 10 13.63 -9.55 6.71
C LYS A 10 12.16 -9.09 6.67
N PHE A 11 11.75 -8.47 5.57
CA PHE A 11 10.42 -7.90 5.42
C PHE A 11 9.37 -9.04 5.38
N SER A 12 8.48 -9.09 6.38
CA SER A 12 7.38 -10.07 6.36
C SER A 12 6.46 -9.81 5.18
N ILE A 13 5.96 -10.87 4.54
CA ILE A 13 5.02 -10.81 3.42
C ILE A 13 3.83 -9.91 3.76
N GLN A 14 3.44 -9.06 2.83
CA GLN A 14 2.24 -8.23 2.93
C GLN A 14 1.23 -8.67 1.89
N ILE A 15 0.00 -8.89 2.32
CA ILE A 15 -1.13 -9.21 1.46
C ILE A 15 -2.06 -7.99 1.46
N LYS A 16 -2.43 -7.49 0.28
CA LYS A 16 -3.44 -6.43 0.20
C LYS A 16 -4.75 -6.89 0.83
N TYR A 17 -5.32 -6.03 1.66
CA TYR A 17 -6.56 -6.26 2.38
C TYR A 17 -7.51 -5.11 2.09
N VAL A 18 -8.58 -5.40 1.37
CA VAL A 18 -9.57 -4.40 1.00
C VAL A 18 -10.34 -3.97 2.23
N LEU A 19 -10.30 -2.68 2.55
CA LEU A 19 -11.16 -2.10 3.56
C LEU A 19 -12.51 -1.70 2.95
N THR A 20 -13.58 -2.01 3.66
CA THR A 20 -14.94 -1.56 3.32
C THR A 20 -15.33 -0.26 4.02
N VAL A 21 -14.42 0.31 4.80
CA VAL A 21 -14.57 1.54 5.58
C VAL A 21 -13.31 2.40 5.40
N SER A 22 -13.35 3.66 5.83
CA SER A 22 -12.19 4.55 5.83
C SER A 22 -11.05 4.02 6.73
N ILE A 23 -9.84 4.54 6.57
CA ILE A 23 -8.72 4.05 7.39
C ILE A 23 -8.87 4.49 8.86
N SER A 24 -9.49 5.66 9.12
CA SER A 24 -9.87 6.10 10.46
C SER A 24 -10.95 5.22 11.08
N ASP A 25 -12.01 4.86 10.35
CA ASP A 25 -13.06 3.97 10.86
C ASP A 25 -12.49 2.60 11.19
N TYR A 26 -11.66 2.04 10.30
CA TYR A 26 -10.92 0.81 10.56
C TYR A 26 -10.13 0.90 11.88
N TYR A 27 -9.41 2.00 12.11
CA TYR A 27 -8.67 2.21 13.36
C TYR A 27 -9.56 2.16 14.59
N TYR A 28 -10.65 2.94 14.60
CA TYR A 28 -11.54 3.00 15.75
C TYR A 28 -12.29 1.69 15.99
N MET A 29 -12.71 1.00 14.93
CA MET A 29 -13.34 -0.32 15.04
C MET A 29 -12.37 -1.37 15.60
N VAL A 30 -11.09 -1.36 15.20
CA VAL A 30 -10.11 -2.29 15.78
C VAL A 30 -9.86 -1.98 17.26
N LEU A 31 -9.77 -0.69 17.64
CA LEU A 31 -9.60 -0.30 19.04
C LEU A 31 -10.78 -0.71 19.93
N ARG A 32 -12.00 -0.71 19.39
CA ARG A 32 -13.23 -1.13 20.09
C ARG A 32 -13.48 -2.63 20.04
N GLU A 33 -12.58 -3.40 19.42
CA GLU A 33 -12.75 -4.84 19.18
C GLU A 33 -13.97 -5.20 18.31
N GLU A 34 -14.45 -4.25 17.50
CA GLU A 34 -15.60 -4.40 16.60
C GLU A 34 -15.18 -4.89 15.20
N TRP A 35 -13.87 -4.89 14.90
CA TRP A 35 -13.37 -5.31 13.59
C TRP A 35 -13.12 -6.82 13.49
N GLY A 36 -13.87 -7.49 12.61
CA GLY A 36 -13.66 -8.89 12.26
C GLY A 36 -12.52 -9.06 11.25
N PHE A 37 -11.40 -9.66 11.66
CA PHE A 37 -10.34 -10.02 10.72
C PHE A 37 -10.62 -11.34 9.99
N PRO A 38 -10.20 -11.48 8.72
CA PRO A 38 -10.46 -12.68 7.94
C PRO A 38 -9.76 -13.91 8.52
N SER A 39 -10.43 -15.06 8.42
CA SER A 39 -9.87 -16.36 8.81
C SER A 39 -9.18 -17.02 7.61
N PHE A 40 -7.95 -17.49 7.81
CA PHE A 40 -7.19 -18.29 6.83
C PHE A 40 -7.23 -19.78 7.20
N SER A 41 -8.40 -20.25 7.63
CA SER A 41 -8.63 -21.64 8.05
C SER A 41 -8.75 -22.61 6.88
N SER A 42 -9.31 -22.18 5.75
CA SER A 42 -9.41 -23.02 4.54
C SER A 42 -8.04 -23.26 3.90
N GLU A 43 -7.27 -22.19 3.69
CA GLU A 43 -5.99 -22.22 3.00
C GLU A 43 -5.04 -21.16 3.58
N CYS A 44 -3.83 -21.59 3.94
CA CYS A 44 -2.83 -20.69 4.50
C CYS A 44 -1.99 -20.04 3.38
N PRO A 45 -1.91 -18.69 3.29
CA PRO A 45 -1.23 -18.01 2.18
C PRO A 45 0.24 -18.39 1.95
N ILE A 46 0.91 -18.92 2.98
CA ILE A 46 2.34 -19.27 2.91
C ILE A 46 2.59 -20.70 2.43
N CYS A 47 1.73 -21.66 2.80
CA CYS A 47 1.99 -23.09 2.54
C CYS A 47 0.81 -23.87 1.95
N GLY A 48 -0.35 -23.22 1.74
CA GLY A 48 -1.57 -23.87 1.26
C GLY A 48 -2.23 -24.83 2.26
N GLY A 49 -1.68 -25.02 3.46
CA GLY A 49 -2.24 -25.95 4.44
C GLY A 49 -3.51 -25.43 5.10
N SER A 50 -4.53 -26.28 5.23
CA SER A 50 -5.75 -25.98 5.99
C SER A 50 -5.50 -25.89 7.50
N ASN A 51 -6.19 -24.99 8.19
CA ASN A 51 -6.11 -24.73 9.62
C ASN A 51 -4.67 -24.53 10.10
N CYS A 52 -3.84 -23.92 9.26
CA CYS A 52 -2.40 -23.75 9.49
C CYS A 52 -2.06 -22.34 10.01
N CYS A 53 -2.79 -21.35 9.53
CA CYS A 53 -2.54 -19.95 9.83
C CYS A 53 -3.23 -19.52 11.14
N VAL A 54 -2.51 -18.82 12.02
CA VAL A 54 -3.05 -18.25 13.27
C VAL A 54 -2.74 -16.76 13.35
N ARG A 55 -3.70 -15.96 13.81
CA ARG A 55 -3.48 -14.52 14.07
C ARG A 55 -2.62 -14.36 15.33
N ILE A 56 -1.57 -13.56 15.24
CA ILE A 56 -0.60 -13.34 16.34
C ILE A 56 -0.61 -11.90 16.87
N GLY A 57 -1.67 -11.15 16.59
CA GLY A 57 -1.83 -9.75 16.98
C GLY A 57 -1.56 -8.79 15.82
N TYR A 58 -0.97 -7.63 16.14
CA TYR A 58 -0.72 -6.54 15.21
C TYR A 58 0.75 -6.11 15.24
N TYR A 59 1.22 -5.50 14.16
CA TYR A 59 2.21 -4.42 14.31
C TYR A 59 1.51 -3.09 14.10
N TYR A 60 2.12 -2.03 14.61
CA TYR A 60 1.57 -0.68 14.51
C TYR A 60 2.42 0.16 13.58
N ARG A 61 1.78 1.00 12.77
CA ARG A 61 2.48 1.95 11.91
C ARG A 61 1.74 3.28 11.86
N TYR A 62 2.48 4.38 11.85
CA TYR A 62 1.87 5.67 11.57
C TYR A 62 1.33 5.68 10.14
N VAL A 63 0.08 6.12 9.99
CA VAL A 63 -0.56 6.37 8.71
C VAL A 63 -0.96 7.82 8.66
N LEU A 64 -0.56 8.45 7.56
CA LEU A 64 -0.82 9.83 7.23
C LEU A 64 -1.87 9.87 6.12
N SER A 65 -3.04 10.46 6.41
CA SER A 65 -4.07 10.72 5.40
C SER A 65 -4.41 12.20 5.39
N LEU A 66 -4.10 12.90 4.29
CA LEU A 66 -4.52 14.30 4.11
C LEU A 66 -6.01 14.43 3.84
N GLU A 67 -6.61 13.43 3.17
CA GLU A 67 -8.04 13.42 2.87
C GLU A 67 -8.89 13.32 4.14
N GLU A 68 -8.44 12.50 5.09
CA GLU A 68 -9.11 12.33 6.38
C GLU A 68 -8.55 13.25 7.48
N GLU A 69 -7.54 14.07 7.17
CA GLU A 69 -6.85 14.97 8.10
C GLU A 69 -6.30 14.27 9.36
N ILE A 70 -5.69 13.10 9.18
CA ILE A 70 -5.21 12.25 10.29
C ILE A 70 -3.73 11.87 10.21
N LEU A 71 -3.13 11.71 11.40
CA LEU A 71 -1.91 10.95 11.63
C LEU A 71 -2.14 9.93 12.75
N LEU A 72 -2.54 8.71 12.39
CA LEU A 72 -2.91 7.67 13.37
C LEU A 72 -1.92 6.50 13.39
N LEU A 73 -1.77 5.88 14.56
CA LEU A 73 -0.98 4.67 14.73
C LEU A 73 -1.84 3.43 14.42
N ILE A 74 -1.95 3.09 13.13
CA ILE A 74 -2.86 2.05 12.62
C ILE A 74 -2.35 0.64 12.96
N PRO A 75 -3.21 -0.23 13.52
CA PRO A 75 -2.91 -1.65 13.71
C PRO A 75 -2.98 -2.42 12.38
N ILE A 76 -1.96 -3.22 12.10
CA ILE A 76 -1.88 -4.08 10.92
C ILE A 76 -1.82 -5.53 11.38
N ALA A 77 -2.86 -6.32 11.05
CA ALA A 77 -2.99 -7.69 11.49
C ALA A 77 -1.87 -8.58 10.97
N ARG A 78 -1.33 -9.41 11.86
CA ARG A 78 -0.25 -10.37 11.59
C ARG A 78 -0.72 -11.79 11.78
N TYR A 79 -0.24 -12.66 10.92
CA TYR A 79 -0.52 -14.08 10.94
C TYR A 79 0.77 -14.88 10.92
N LEU A 80 0.75 -16.04 11.57
CA LEU A 80 1.81 -17.03 11.60
C LEU A 80 1.34 -18.30 10.91
N CYS A 81 2.11 -18.75 9.92
CA CYS A 81 1.99 -20.07 9.32
C CYS A 81 2.66 -21.12 10.23
N LYS A 82 1.90 -22.13 10.66
CA LYS A 82 2.41 -23.28 11.42
C LYS A 82 3.17 -24.29 10.56
N ARG A 83 3.33 -24.03 9.25
CA ARG A 83 4.01 -24.89 8.26
C ARG A 83 3.49 -26.34 8.24
N LYS A 84 2.16 -26.52 8.27
CA LYS A 84 1.54 -27.85 8.09
C LYS A 84 1.89 -28.49 6.75
N ASN A 85 2.14 -27.67 5.72
CA ASN A 85 2.70 -28.07 4.43
C ASN A 85 4.07 -27.40 4.21
N LYS A 86 4.88 -27.96 3.31
CA LYS A 86 6.18 -27.39 2.90
C LYS A 86 5.95 -26.06 2.14
N PRO A 87 6.37 -24.91 2.68
CA PRO A 87 6.19 -23.63 2.01
C PRO A 87 7.18 -23.48 0.84
N LYS A 88 6.82 -22.68 -0.15
CA LYS A 88 7.72 -22.26 -1.25
C LYS A 88 8.67 -21.12 -0.86
N ILE A 89 8.37 -20.49 0.27
CA ILE A 89 9.00 -19.27 0.79
C ILE A 89 9.48 -19.50 2.21
N GLU A 90 10.54 -18.81 2.63
CA GLU A 90 11.10 -19.01 3.96
C GLU A 90 10.31 -18.31 5.07
N ASP A 91 9.66 -17.19 4.76
CA ASP A 91 8.93 -16.43 5.78
C ASP A 91 7.81 -17.26 6.41
N LYS A 92 7.66 -17.11 7.72
CA LYS A 92 6.59 -17.78 8.50
C LYS A 92 5.44 -16.85 8.80
N THR A 93 5.60 -15.55 8.59
CA THR A 93 4.59 -14.55 8.93
C THR A 93 4.21 -13.72 7.73
N PHE A 94 2.93 -13.39 7.65
CA PHE A 94 2.43 -12.38 6.73
C PHE A 94 1.53 -11.40 7.48
N SER A 95 1.30 -10.25 6.87
CA SER A 95 0.44 -9.21 7.42
C SER A 95 -0.60 -8.76 6.40
N LEU A 96 -1.75 -8.32 6.88
CA LEU A 96 -2.83 -7.79 6.04
C LEU A 96 -2.70 -6.29 5.95
N LEU A 97 -2.17 -5.81 4.83
CA LEU A 97 -1.97 -4.39 4.59
C LEU A 97 -3.25 -3.82 3.96
N PRO A 98 -3.95 -2.87 4.62
CA PRO A 98 -5.05 -2.15 4.01
C PRO A 98 -4.70 -1.65 2.60
N ASP A 99 -5.62 -1.79 1.66
CA ASP A 99 -5.40 -1.58 0.24
C ASP A 99 -5.08 -0.12 -0.12
N CYS A 100 -5.57 0.83 0.67
CA CYS A 100 -5.23 2.26 0.59
C CYS A 100 -3.79 2.59 1.05
N LEU A 101 -3.07 1.62 1.62
CA LEU A 101 -1.75 1.83 2.20
C LEU A 101 -0.62 1.37 1.29
N ILE A 102 0.46 2.15 1.33
CA ILE A 102 1.72 1.81 0.67
C ILE A 102 2.59 1.00 1.66
N PRO A 103 3.16 -0.14 1.23
CA PRO A 103 4.13 -0.89 2.01
C PRO A 103 5.24 -0.02 2.62
N TYR A 104 5.45 -0.15 3.94
CA TYR A 104 6.51 0.52 4.71
C TYR A 104 6.54 2.05 4.63
N MET A 105 5.44 2.67 4.22
CA MET A 105 5.30 4.11 4.12
C MET A 105 4.15 4.60 4.98
N GLN A 106 4.33 5.80 5.54
CA GLN A 106 3.30 6.48 6.32
C GLN A 106 2.11 6.97 5.46
N PRO A 107 2.30 7.64 4.31
CA PRO A 107 1.16 8.15 3.55
C PRO A 107 0.28 7.03 2.99
N THR A 108 -1.02 7.31 2.95
CA THR A 108 -1.96 6.59 2.07
C THR A 108 -1.60 6.82 0.61
N ILE A 109 -2.11 5.96 -0.28
CA ILE A 109 -1.99 6.14 -1.73
C ILE A 109 -2.60 7.49 -2.13
N ASP A 110 -3.76 7.87 -1.60
CA ASP A 110 -4.41 9.13 -1.93
C ASP A 110 -3.59 10.33 -1.45
N THR A 111 -2.97 10.25 -0.28
CA THR A 111 -2.04 11.29 0.19
C THR A 111 -0.84 11.43 -0.72
N LEU A 112 -0.25 10.30 -1.15
CA LEU A 112 0.82 10.33 -2.13
C LEU A 112 0.34 11.03 -3.41
N MET A 113 -0.82 10.64 -3.95
CA MET A 113 -1.37 11.25 -5.16
C MET A 113 -1.64 12.75 -4.98
N GLN A 114 -2.14 13.21 -3.83
CA GLN A 114 -2.29 14.64 -3.55
C GLN A 114 -0.94 15.38 -3.59
N VAL A 115 0.13 14.80 -3.02
CA VAL A 115 1.49 15.38 -3.11
C VAL A 115 1.95 15.47 -4.55
N ILE A 116 1.83 14.38 -5.31
CA ILE A 116 2.22 14.32 -6.71
C ILE A 116 1.42 15.33 -7.54
N GLY A 117 0.11 15.44 -7.33
CA GLY A 117 -0.75 16.40 -8.02
C GLY A 117 -0.36 17.85 -7.72
N ASN A 118 -0.05 18.18 -6.46
CA ASN A 118 0.44 19.51 -6.12
C ASN A 118 1.79 19.82 -6.81
N LYS A 119 2.67 18.83 -6.95
CA LYS A 119 3.96 19.01 -7.61
C LYS A 119 3.87 19.11 -9.12
N LEU A 120 3.25 18.11 -9.77
CA LEU A 120 3.25 17.96 -11.21
C LEU A 120 2.21 18.85 -11.90
N ILE A 121 1.01 18.94 -11.32
CA ILE A 121 -0.12 19.64 -11.94
C ILE A 121 -0.14 21.10 -11.48
N LYS A 122 -0.09 21.33 -10.16
CA LYS A 122 -0.17 22.68 -9.58
C LYS A 122 1.18 23.41 -9.52
N LYS A 123 2.29 22.72 -9.85
CA LYS A 123 3.65 23.27 -9.88
C LYS A 123 4.12 23.89 -8.55
N LYS A 124 3.63 23.38 -7.42
CA LYS A 124 4.02 23.87 -6.09
C LYS A 124 5.48 23.53 -5.75
N THR A 125 6.11 24.40 -4.96
CA THR A 125 7.42 24.12 -4.35
C THR A 125 7.29 23.06 -3.26
N ASN A 126 8.43 22.53 -2.81
CA ASN A 126 8.42 21.55 -1.72
C ASN A 126 7.96 22.21 -0.42
N GLU A 127 8.34 23.46 -0.20
CA GLU A 127 7.99 24.26 0.98
C GLU A 127 6.47 24.47 1.03
N GLU A 128 5.85 24.87 -0.10
CA GLU A 128 4.40 25.03 -0.19
C GLU A 128 3.66 23.72 0.09
N ILE A 129 4.19 22.59 -0.39
CA ILE A 129 3.60 21.27 -0.14
C ILE A 129 3.70 20.91 1.35
N VAL A 130 4.88 21.07 1.95
CA VAL A 130 5.09 20.83 3.40
C VAL A 130 4.15 21.68 4.24
N SER A 131 3.93 22.95 3.87
CA SER A 131 3.00 23.83 4.58
C SER A 131 1.55 23.33 4.55
N LEU A 132 1.11 22.65 3.48
CA LEU A 132 -0.23 22.04 3.44
C LEU A 132 -0.41 20.98 4.53
N PHE A 133 0.62 20.14 4.73
CA PHE A 133 0.59 19.11 5.77
C PHE A 133 0.49 19.71 7.16
N TYR A 134 1.28 20.74 7.47
CA TYR A 134 1.23 21.39 8.79
C TYR A 134 -0.08 22.15 9.04
N TYR A 135 -0.75 22.62 7.97
CA TYR A 135 -2.07 23.23 8.09
C TYR A 135 -3.16 22.20 8.38
N GLN A 136 -3.13 21.06 7.68
CA GLN A 136 -4.14 20.01 7.83
C GLN A 136 -3.91 19.12 9.06
N ILE A 137 -2.64 18.93 9.45
CA ILE A 137 -2.24 17.97 10.46
C ILE A 137 -1.30 18.66 11.43
N TYR A 138 -1.85 19.11 12.56
CA TYR A 138 -1.08 19.71 13.64
C TYR A 138 -0.62 18.64 14.63
N GLU A 139 0.42 17.88 14.26
CA GLU A 139 0.92 16.78 15.09
C GLU A 139 2.43 16.87 15.29
N VAL A 140 2.90 16.78 16.54
CA VAL A 140 4.34 16.84 16.89
C VAL A 140 5.16 15.74 16.20
N LYS A 141 4.50 14.67 15.76
CA LYS A 141 5.13 13.53 15.06
C LYS A 141 5.18 13.69 13.54
N LEU A 142 4.56 14.73 12.98
CA LEU A 142 4.59 15.00 11.55
C LEU A 142 5.95 15.58 11.17
N ASN A 143 6.83 14.71 10.65
CA ASN A 143 8.14 15.10 10.17
C ASN A 143 8.24 14.88 8.66
N ILE A 144 7.83 15.89 7.88
CA ILE A 144 7.96 15.87 6.43
C ILE A 144 9.10 16.80 6.01
N SER A 145 10.18 16.18 5.57
CA SER A 145 11.35 16.86 5.02
C SER A 145 11.32 16.90 3.49
N SER A 146 12.15 17.76 2.87
CA SER A 146 12.38 17.74 1.43
C SER A 146 12.91 16.40 0.91
N SER A 147 13.65 15.64 1.73
CA SER A 147 14.08 14.28 1.39
C SER A 147 12.91 13.29 1.40
N THR A 148 11.96 13.46 2.33
CA THR A 148 10.73 12.65 2.37
C THR A 148 9.90 12.88 1.10
N LEU A 149 9.71 14.13 0.69
CA LEU A 149 9.02 14.44 -0.57
C LEU A 149 9.76 13.89 -1.80
N ARG A 150 11.10 13.94 -1.82
CA ARG A 150 11.89 13.31 -2.88
C ARG A 150 11.59 11.82 -3.01
N ASN A 151 11.58 11.10 -1.89
CA ASN A 151 11.26 9.67 -1.88
C ASN A 151 9.84 9.40 -2.41
N TYR A 152 8.88 10.30 -2.16
CA TYR A 152 7.52 10.20 -2.69
C TYR A 152 7.51 10.33 -4.22
N TYR A 153 8.28 11.28 -4.77
CA TYR A 153 8.42 11.43 -6.22
C TYR A 153 9.10 10.22 -6.86
N GLU A 154 10.20 9.73 -6.29
CA GLU A 154 10.91 8.55 -6.78
C GLU A 154 10.00 7.31 -6.78
N LEU A 155 9.18 7.13 -5.74
CA LEU A 155 8.20 6.05 -5.70
C LEU A 155 7.15 6.20 -6.81
N PHE A 156 6.66 7.43 -7.04
CA PHE A 156 5.69 7.68 -8.09
C PHE A 156 6.29 7.43 -9.48
N GLU A 157 7.54 7.81 -9.73
CA GLU A 157 8.25 7.49 -10.97
C GLU A 157 8.34 5.98 -11.21
N GLN A 158 8.69 5.20 -10.18
CA GLN A 158 8.68 3.74 -10.26
C GLN A 158 7.29 3.18 -10.54
N THR A 159 6.26 3.75 -9.91
CA THR A 159 4.86 3.40 -10.16
C THR A 159 4.47 3.67 -11.62
N ALA A 160 4.89 4.82 -12.15
CA ALA A 160 4.69 5.19 -13.54
C ALA A 160 5.35 4.20 -14.50
N GLN A 161 6.57 3.75 -14.21
CA GLN A 161 7.22 2.74 -15.05
C GLN A 161 6.50 1.40 -15.00
N LYS A 162 6.05 0.96 -13.82
CA LYS A 162 5.29 -0.28 -13.67
C LYS A 162 3.99 -0.25 -14.47
N ILE A 163 3.21 0.83 -14.34
CA ILE A 163 1.91 0.91 -15.03
C ILE A 163 2.09 0.98 -16.55
N LYS A 164 3.10 1.73 -17.04
CA LYS A 164 3.42 1.80 -18.47
C LYS A 164 3.81 0.44 -19.03
N THR A 165 4.68 -0.30 -18.33
CA THR A 165 5.09 -1.64 -18.75
C THR A 165 3.91 -2.61 -18.73
N PHE A 166 3.12 -2.59 -17.66
CA PHE A 166 1.97 -3.47 -17.51
C PHE A 166 0.90 -3.25 -18.58
N LEU A 167 0.57 -1.99 -18.89
CA LEU A 167 -0.38 -1.66 -19.94
C LEU A 167 0.16 -2.06 -21.33
N ARG A 168 1.43 -1.79 -21.64
CA ARG A 168 2.06 -2.21 -22.90
C ARG A 168 2.07 -3.72 -23.11
N GLU A 169 2.22 -4.49 -22.03
CA GLU A 169 2.16 -5.95 -22.10
C GLU A 169 0.75 -6.44 -22.38
N ARG A 170 -0.29 -5.76 -21.86
CA ARG A 170 -1.69 -6.07 -22.12
C ARG A 170 -2.23 -5.56 -23.46
N GLU A 171 -1.72 -4.43 -23.98
CA GLU A 171 -2.12 -3.87 -25.29
C GLU A 171 -1.83 -4.80 -26.47
N LYS A 172 -0.88 -5.75 -26.32
CA LYS A 172 -0.60 -6.78 -27.33
C LYS A 172 -1.79 -7.70 -27.59
N ASP A 173 -2.81 -7.67 -26.73
CA ASP A 173 -4.01 -8.52 -26.75
C ASP A 173 -5.31 -7.76 -27.10
N ASP A 174 -5.25 -6.70 -27.94
CA ASP A 174 -6.41 -6.11 -28.68
C ASP A 174 -7.11 -4.87 -28.07
N TYR A 175 -6.38 -3.81 -27.67
CA TYR A 175 -7.00 -2.51 -27.29
C TYR A 175 -6.14 -1.28 -27.65
N PRO A 176 -6.67 -0.25 -28.34
CA PRO A 176 -5.98 1.01 -28.55
C PRO A 176 -6.36 2.01 -27.46
N GLU A 177 -5.76 1.91 -26.26
CA GLU A 177 -5.90 2.93 -25.21
C GLU A 177 -4.62 3.77 -25.03
N GLN A 178 -4.81 4.98 -24.48
CA GLN A 178 -3.90 6.13 -24.59
C GLN A 178 -2.45 5.83 -24.17
N VAL A 179 -1.52 6.13 -25.05
CA VAL A 179 -0.10 6.00 -24.77
C VAL A 179 0.30 6.94 -23.63
N LEU A 180 0.54 6.38 -22.44
CA LEU A 180 1.01 7.12 -21.28
C LEU A 180 2.50 7.45 -21.46
N HIS A 181 2.79 8.67 -21.94
CA HIS A 181 4.15 9.08 -22.23
C HIS A 181 4.80 9.80 -21.05
N SER A 182 4.06 10.67 -20.37
CA SER A 182 4.56 11.53 -19.30
C SER A 182 4.25 10.98 -17.90
N LEU A 183 4.74 11.65 -16.85
CA LEU A 183 4.30 11.39 -15.47
C LEU A 183 2.89 11.97 -15.21
N ILE A 184 2.51 13.02 -15.94
CA ILE A 184 1.20 13.65 -15.85
C ILE A 184 0.12 12.72 -16.41
N ASP A 185 0.39 12.04 -17.52
CA ASP A 185 -0.57 11.10 -18.13
C ASP A 185 -0.85 9.94 -17.15
N VAL A 186 0.20 9.40 -16.52
CA VAL A 186 0.06 8.38 -15.47
C VAL A 186 -0.73 8.91 -14.29
N TYR A 187 -0.46 10.15 -13.86
CA TYR A 187 -1.20 10.76 -12.75
C TYR A 187 -2.71 10.79 -13.05
N TRP A 188 -3.09 11.24 -14.25
CA TRP A 188 -4.49 11.27 -14.67
C TRP A 188 -5.08 9.88 -14.81
N TYR A 189 -4.38 8.95 -15.46
CA TYR A 189 -4.78 7.55 -15.54
C TYR A 189 -5.09 6.96 -14.16
N LEU A 190 -4.21 7.16 -13.17
CA LEU A 190 -4.42 6.66 -11.81
C LEU A 190 -5.58 7.37 -11.08
N SER A 191 -5.71 8.68 -11.28
CA SER A 191 -6.73 9.50 -10.61
C SER A 191 -8.14 9.23 -11.16
N GLU A 192 -8.23 8.97 -12.46
CA GLU A 192 -9.47 8.71 -13.19
C GLU A 192 -9.75 7.21 -13.37
N PHE A 193 -8.87 6.34 -12.86
CA PHE A 193 -9.03 4.90 -12.93
C PHE A 193 -10.41 4.49 -12.44
N GLN A 194 -11.09 3.66 -13.21
CA GLN A 194 -12.40 3.12 -12.86
C GLN A 194 -12.52 1.69 -13.38
N ASP A 195 -12.88 0.78 -12.49
CA ASP A 195 -13.15 -0.61 -12.83
C ASP A 195 -14.41 -1.09 -12.08
N PRO A 196 -15.35 -1.80 -12.73
CA PRO A 196 -16.57 -2.29 -12.09
C PRO A 196 -16.34 -3.19 -10.86
N GLN A 197 -15.25 -3.95 -10.83
CA GLN A 197 -14.90 -4.86 -9.75
C GLN A 197 -14.13 -4.17 -8.63
N TYR A 198 -13.21 -3.26 -8.97
CA TYR A 198 -12.28 -2.67 -8.00
C TYR A 198 -12.68 -1.29 -7.50
N GLY A 199 -13.56 -0.59 -8.22
CA GLY A 199 -13.99 0.78 -7.88
C GLY A 199 -13.17 1.83 -8.61
N LYS A 200 -12.96 2.99 -7.97
CA LYS A 200 -12.37 4.18 -8.59
C LYS A 200 -11.09 4.66 -7.91
N GLY A 201 -10.26 5.37 -8.66
CA GLY A 201 -9.09 6.07 -8.17
C GLY A 201 -7.86 5.18 -7.94
N PRO A 202 -6.81 5.76 -7.34
CA PRO A 202 -5.47 5.17 -7.34
C PRO A 202 -5.34 3.96 -6.40
N GLY A 203 -6.07 3.93 -5.28
CA GLY A 203 -6.16 2.75 -4.40
C GLY A 203 -6.72 1.53 -5.13
N SER A 204 -7.84 1.73 -5.83
CA SER A 204 -8.50 0.72 -6.67
C SER A 204 -7.59 0.26 -7.81
N CYS A 205 -6.94 1.18 -8.51
CA CYS A 205 -5.95 0.83 -9.55
C CYS A 205 -4.81 -0.02 -8.98
N SER A 206 -4.34 0.32 -7.77
CA SER A 206 -3.26 -0.42 -7.12
C SER A 206 -3.69 -1.83 -6.70
N LEU A 207 -4.95 -2.02 -6.30
CA LEU A 207 -5.52 -3.33 -6.00
C LEU A 207 -5.70 -4.14 -7.29
N TRP A 208 -6.29 -3.55 -8.32
CA TRP A 208 -6.46 -4.15 -9.64
C TRP A 208 -5.13 -4.65 -10.21
N TYR A 209 -4.08 -3.83 -10.15
CA TYR A 209 -2.74 -4.21 -10.61
C TYR A 209 -2.19 -5.42 -9.84
N HIS A 210 -2.33 -5.42 -8.51
CA HIS A 210 -1.85 -6.51 -7.65
C HIS A 210 -2.58 -7.83 -7.96
N GLU A 211 -3.92 -7.81 -8.02
CA GLU A 211 -4.73 -9.00 -8.28
C GLU A 211 -4.60 -9.48 -9.73
N SER A 212 -4.44 -8.58 -10.71
CA SER A 212 -4.22 -8.94 -12.11
C SER A 212 -2.93 -9.74 -12.34
N LEU A 213 -1.93 -9.58 -11.47
CA LEU A 213 -0.70 -10.36 -11.47
C LEU A 213 -0.80 -11.66 -10.63
N GLY A 214 -1.98 -11.97 -10.12
CA GLY A 214 -2.28 -13.14 -9.28
C GLY A 214 -2.09 -12.93 -7.79
N GLY A 215 -1.97 -11.68 -7.34
CA GLY A 215 -1.91 -11.29 -5.94
C GLY A 215 -0.83 -12.02 -5.14
N TYR A 216 -1.12 -12.31 -3.87
CA TYR A 216 -0.17 -12.99 -2.99
C TYR A 216 0.21 -14.40 -3.48
N ARG A 217 -0.65 -15.05 -4.29
CA ARG A 217 -0.42 -16.43 -4.79
C ARG A 217 0.76 -16.50 -5.76
N ASN A 218 0.99 -15.42 -6.50
CA ASN A 218 2.08 -15.29 -7.46
C ASN A 218 3.18 -14.33 -6.98
N ASN A 219 3.17 -13.92 -5.70
CA ASN A 219 4.04 -12.87 -5.18
C ASN A 219 3.99 -11.59 -6.04
N ALA A 220 2.77 -11.21 -6.42
CA ALA A 220 2.51 -10.08 -7.30
C ALA A 220 3.08 -8.79 -6.73
N TYR A 221 3.57 -7.94 -7.63
CA TYR A 221 4.09 -6.64 -7.24
C TYR A 221 2.96 -5.69 -6.80
N PHE A 222 3.17 -4.99 -5.68
CA PHE A 222 2.47 -3.76 -5.37
C PHE A 222 2.79 -2.71 -6.43
N LEU A 223 1.76 -2.03 -6.93
CA LEU A 223 1.91 -0.89 -7.84
C LEU A 223 2.76 0.21 -7.18
N PHE A 224 2.29 0.72 -6.04
CA PHE A 224 3.04 1.59 -5.14
C PHE A 224 3.87 0.72 -4.17
N GLY A 225 5.16 0.54 -4.45
CA GLY A 225 6.07 -0.23 -3.60
C GLY A 225 7.42 -0.50 -4.27
N THR A 226 8.40 -1.00 -3.54
CA THR A 226 9.73 -1.33 -4.08
C THR A 226 9.95 -2.85 -4.24
N PRO A 227 10.78 -3.30 -5.20
CA PRO A 227 11.08 -4.72 -5.40
C PRO A 227 11.60 -5.45 -4.16
N SER A 228 12.25 -4.74 -3.23
CA SER A 228 12.77 -5.31 -1.98
C SER A 228 11.67 -5.81 -1.03
N GLN A 229 10.41 -5.50 -1.30
CA GLN A 229 9.23 -5.91 -0.54
C GLN A 229 8.75 -7.32 -0.92
N PHE A 230 9.29 -7.90 -2.01
CA PHE A 230 8.89 -9.20 -2.58
C PHE A 230 9.97 -10.27 -2.47
N ARG A 231 10.95 -10.10 -1.57
CA ARG A 231 12.08 -11.04 -1.49
C ARG A 231 11.57 -12.44 -1.11
N TYR A 232 11.77 -13.38 -2.03
CA TYR A 232 11.65 -14.83 -1.86
C TYR A 232 12.61 -15.36 -0.79
#